data_AF-N6VDV1-F1
#
_entry.id   AF-N6VDV1-F1
#
_cell.length_a   1.000
_cell.length_b   1.000
_cell.length_c   1.000
_cell.angle_alpha   90.00
_cell.angle_beta   90.00
_cell.angle_gamma   90.00
#
_symmetry.space_group_name_H-M   'P 1'
#
loop_
_entity.id
_entity.type
_entity.pdbx_description
1 polymer ?
#
loop_
_entity_poly.entity_id
_entity_poly.type
_entity_poly.pdbx_seq_one_letter_code
_entity_poly.pdbx_strand_id
1 'polypeptide(L)'
;MADDLFPLGDDTTPYRKISGDYISVDTFKGQEILTVDPEGIRLLAETAFADINHLLRPGHLKQLASILEDPEATDNDRFVAYDLLKNANIAAGGVLPMCQDTGTAIIMAKKGRRVWTEGGDSGAMAKGVLDAYEKKNLRYSQLAPIKMFEEKNTKNNLPAQIDIYEEGTDAYEFLFVAKGGGSANKTFLYQGTPSLLTHDRMLDFLKEKILTLGTAACPPYHLAVVIGGTSAEMNLKTVKLASTRYLDCLPTEGSESGHAFRDIEMEKEIHKLTQSLGVGAQFGGKYFCHDVRVIRLPRHGASLPIGLGVSCSADRQAKGKITRDGIFIEQLETDPSKYMPEIDEAKLSESMVRIDLNRPMADILAELSQHPVKTRLSLTGTIIVARDLAHAKIRERLEKGEGMPDYLKNHPVYYAGPAKTPAGYASGSFGPTTAGRMDSYVDQFQSFGGSMVMLAKGNRSRAVREACKTYGGFYLGSIGGPAARLAQDCIKKVEVLEYPELGMEAVWKIEVEDFPAFIVIDDKGNDFFQELNLG
;
A
#
# COMPACT_ATOMS: atom_id res chain seq x y z
N MET A 1 32.97 0.85 24.14
CA MET A 1 32.83 1.73 22.97
C MET A 1 31.33 1.85 22.70
N ALA A 2 30.84 3.00 22.24
CA ALA A 2 29.44 3.10 21.86
C ALA A 2 29.27 2.35 20.52
N ASP A 3 28.59 1.21 20.54
CA ASP A 3 28.28 0.47 19.32
C ASP A 3 27.23 1.24 18.49
N ASP A 4 27.20 1.00 17.18
CA ASP A 4 26.12 1.51 16.32
C ASP A 4 24.76 1.00 16.83
N LEU A 5 23.73 1.83 16.74
CA LEU A 5 22.37 1.44 17.08
C LEU A 5 21.88 0.30 16.18
N PHE A 6 22.32 0.25 14.92
CA PHE A 6 21.95 -0.81 13.97
C PHE A 6 23.18 -1.54 13.43
N PRO A 7 23.77 -2.47 14.18
CA PRO A 7 24.93 -3.24 13.74
C PRO A 7 24.50 -4.31 12.73
N LEU A 8 24.18 -3.89 11.50
CA LEU A 8 23.72 -4.77 10.43
C LEU A 8 24.85 -5.73 10.01
N GLY A 9 24.51 -7.00 9.83
CA GLY A 9 25.37 -7.98 9.18
C GLY A 9 25.47 -7.77 7.66
N ASP A 10 26.16 -8.69 6.99
CA ASP A 10 26.46 -8.61 5.57
C ASP A 10 25.19 -8.46 4.69
N ASP A 11 25.30 -7.60 3.68
CA ASP A 11 24.24 -7.43 2.68
C ASP A 11 24.28 -8.56 1.63
N THR A 12 23.30 -9.47 1.73
CA THR A 12 23.14 -10.61 0.82
C THR A 12 22.20 -10.32 -0.37
N THR A 13 21.77 -9.06 -0.52
CA THR A 13 20.83 -8.66 -1.57
C THR A 13 21.46 -8.84 -2.96
N PRO A 14 20.79 -9.50 -3.92
CA PRO A 14 21.29 -9.56 -5.29
C PRO A 14 21.15 -8.19 -5.97
N TYR A 15 22.21 -7.76 -6.65
CA TYR A 15 22.24 -6.48 -7.38
C TYR A 15 22.50 -6.69 -8.86
N ARG A 16 21.83 -5.90 -9.69
CA ARG A 16 22.16 -5.75 -11.12
C ARG A 16 22.86 -4.42 -11.34
N LYS A 17 23.92 -4.42 -12.16
CA LYS A 17 24.61 -3.19 -12.58
C LYS A 17 23.75 -2.44 -13.59
N ILE A 18 23.56 -1.14 -13.40
CA ILE A 18 22.78 -0.28 -14.32
C ILE A 18 23.69 0.56 -15.22
N SER A 19 24.86 0.97 -14.72
CA SER A 19 25.87 1.69 -15.50
C SER A 19 27.25 1.55 -14.87
N GLY A 20 28.30 1.67 -15.69
CA GLY A 20 29.68 1.91 -15.26
C GLY A 20 30.11 3.37 -15.44
N ASP A 21 29.25 4.20 -16.04
CA ASP A 21 29.49 5.63 -16.28
C ASP A 21 29.11 6.46 -15.05
N TYR A 22 29.36 7.78 -15.10
CA TYR A 22 28.99 8.76 -14.05
C TYR A 22 29.71 8.58 -12.72
N ILE A 23 30.75 7.76 -12.70
CA ILE A 23 31.63 7.55 -11.56
C ILE A 23 33.09 7.68 -11.98
N SER A 24 33.92 8.19 -11.09
CA SER A 24 35.38 8.12 -11.20
C SER A 24 36.00 7.85 -9.83
N VAL A 25 37.21 7.30 -9.84
CA VAL A 25 38.01 7.16 -8.63
C VAL A 25 39.20 8.10 -8.74
N ASP A 26 39.20 9.12 -7.89
CA ASP A 26 40.26 10.10 -7.76
C ASP A 26 41.11 9.81 -6.52
N THR A 27 42.26 10.46 -6.38
CA THR A 27 43.09 10.36 -5.19
C THR A 27 43.21 11.71 -4.51
N PHE A 28 42.83 11.79 -3.23
CA PHE A 28 43.01 12.98 -2.40
C PHE A 28 43.79 12.62 -1.14
N LYS A 29 44.96 13.26 -0.95
CA LYS A 29 45.87 13.00 0.17
C LYS A 29 46.19 11.50 0.37
N GLY A 30 46.37 10.77 -0.72
CA GLY A 30 46.68 9.33 -0.70
C GLY A 30 45.49 8.42 -0.36
N GLN A 31 44.27 8.95 -0.28
CA GLN A 31 43.05 8.14 -0.17
C GLN A 31 42.31 8.16 -1.49
N GLU A 32 41.80 7.00 -1.90
CA GLU A 32 40.86 6.90 -3.02
C GLU A 32 39.54 7.55 -2.63
N ILE A 33 39.04 8.40 -3.52
CA ILE A 33 37.77 9.11 -3.40
C ILE A 33 36.90 8.68 -4.58
N LEU A 34 35.70 8.20 -4.28
CA LEU A 34 34.69 7.94 -5.29
C LEU A 34 33.99 9.25 -5.63
N THR A 35 34.21 9.77 -6.83
CA THR A 35 33.49 10.93 -7.34
C THR A 35 32.26 10.44 -8.11
N VAL A 36 31.08 10.99 -7.80
CA VAL A 36 29.81 10.60 -8.39
C VAL A 36 29.15 11.82 -9.04
N ASP A 37 28.90 11.71 -10.34
CA ASP A 37 28.17 12.71 -11.11
C ASP A 37 26.68 12.69 -10.72
N PRO A 38 26.02 13.86 -10.51
CA PRO A 38 24.59 13.95 -10.24
C PRO A 38 23.70 13.16 -11.22
N GLU A 39 24.08 13.02 -12.49
CA GLU A 39 23.35 12.21 -13.47
C GLU A 39 23.31 10.72 -13.10
N GLY A 40 24.35 10.19 -12.47
CA GLY A 40 24.36 8.83 -11.96
C GLY A 40 23.33 8.62 -10.84
N ILE A 41 23.18 9.61 -9.96
CA ILE A 41 22.18 9.61 -8.87
C ILE A 41 20.76 9.72 -9.45
N ARG A 42 20.56 10.60 -10.44
CA ARG A 42 19.29 10.75 -11.16
C ARG A 42 18.88 9.45 -11.84
N LEU A 43 19.80 8.82 -12.58
CA LEU A 43 19.59 7.54 -13.27
C LEU A 43 19.19 6.42 -12.31
N LEU A 44 19.88 6.32 -11.16
CA LEU A 44 19.58 5.32 -10.14
C LEU A 44 18.17 5.52 -9.57
N ALA A 45 17.80 6.75 -9.20
CA ALA A 45 16.48 7.05 -8.67
C ALA A 45 15.36 6.80 -9.71
N GLU A 46 15.56 7.23 -10.97
CA GLU A 46 14.62 6.96 -12.07
C GLU A 46 14.38 5.46 -12.24
N THR A 47 15.46 4.69 -12.30
CA THR A 47 15.41 3.23 -12.46
C THR A 47 14.69 2.58 -11.28
N ALA A 48 15.02 2.98 -10.05
CA ALA A 48 14.42 2.42 -8.85
C ALA A 48 12.90 2.63 -8.82
N PHE A 49 12.42 3.85 -9.07
CA PHE A 49 10.98 4.14 -9.06
C PHE A 49 10.22 3.56 -10.24
N ALA A 50 10.88 3.36 -11.40
CA ALA A 50 10.32 2.59 -12.49
C ALA A 50 10.15 1.12 -12.09
N ASP A 51 11.21 0.49 -11.55
CA ASP A 51 11.21 -0.93 -11.19
C ASP A 51 10.22 -1.24 -10.08
N ILE A 52 10.27 -0.55 -8.94
CA ILE A 52 9.43 -0.90 -7.78
C ILE A 52 7.94 -0.65 -8.01
N ASN A 53 7.54 0.10 -9.05
CA ASN A 53 6.12 0.25 -9.42
C ASN A 53 5.60 -0.89 -10.30
N HIS A 54 6.47 -1.72 -10.87
CA HIS A 54 6.12 -2.77 -11.83
C HIS A 54 6.59 -4.17 -11.38
N LEU A 55 7.64 -4.25 -10.57
CA LEU A 55 8.27 -5.48 -10.12
C LEU A 55 8.20 -5.61 -8.60
N LEU A 56 8.21 -6.85 -8.11
CA LEU A 56 8.18 -7.19 -6.69
C LEU A 56 9.40 -8.03 -6.32
N ARG A 57 9.71 -8.09 -5.02
CA ARG A 57 10.76 -8.97 -4.52
C ARG A 57 10.36 -10.45 -4.68
N PRO A 58 11.29 -11.35 -5.07
CA PRO A 58 11.01 -12.78 -5.15
C PRO A 58 10.45 -13.38 -3.85
N GLY A 59 10.91 -12.89 -2.69
CA GLY A 59 10.41 -13.34 -1.38
C GLY A 59 8.92 -13.04 -1.15
N HIS A 60 8.44 -11.89 -1.62
CA HIS A 60 7.01 -11.53 -1.52
C HIS A 60 6.16 -12.43 -2.43
N LEU A 61 6.58 -12.61 -3.70
CA LEU A 61 5.87 -13.46 -4.67
C LEU A 61 5.82 -14.92 -4.22
N LYS A 62 6.90 -15.46 -3.65
CA LYS A 62 6.92 -16.81 -3.06
C LYS A 62 5.90 -16.96 -1.94
N GLN A 63 5.75 -15.94 -1.08
CA GLN A 63 4.78 -15.99 0.00
C GLN A 63 3.35 -15.95 -0.53
N LEU A 64 3.05 -15.14 -1.56
CA LEU A 64 1.75 -15.20 -2.25
C LEU A 64 1.48 -16.58 -2.85
N ALA A 65 2.45 -17.16 -3.57
CA ALA A 65 2.30 -18.48 -4.16
C ALA A 65 2.02 -19.57 -3.10
N SER A 66 2.70 -19.51 -1.95
CA SER A 66 2.49 -20.48 -0.86
C SER A 66 1.07 -20.48 -0.28
N ILE A 67 0.32 -19.37 -0.40
CA ILE A 67 -1.08 -19.29 0.03
C ILE A 67 -1.95 -20.24 -0.80
N LEU A 68 -1.62 -20.38 -2.09
CA LEU A 68 -2.39 -21.21 -3.03
C LEU A 68 -2.21 -22.70 -2.73
N GLU A 69 -1.08 -23.07 -2.13
CA GLU A 69 -0.71 -24.44 -1.81
C GLU A 69 -1.08 -24.85 -0.37
N ASP A 70 -1.27 -23.91 0.55
CA ASP A 70 -1.58 -24.20 1.95
C ASP A 70 -3.01 -24.77 2.08
N PRO A 71 -3.19 -26.01 2.56
CA PRO A 71 -4.52 -26.59 2.78
C PRO A 71 -5.35 -25.85 3.83
N GLU A 72 -4.72 -25.11 4.74
CA GLU A 72 -5.42 -24.31 5.77
C GLU A 72 -5.84 -22.92 5.27
N ALA A 73 -5.40 -22.51 4.07
CA ALA A 73 -5.89 -21.28 3.44
C ALA A 73 -7.38 -21.40 3.12
N THR A 74 -8.12 -20.31 3.30
CA THR A 74 -9.52 -20.27 2.85
C THR A 74 -9.60 -20.06 1.34
N ASP A 75 -10.75 -20.32 0.73
CA ASP A 75 -10.97 -20.03 -0.69
C ASP A 75 -10.80 -18.54 -1.01
N ASN A 76 -11.16 -17.66 -0.07
CA ASN A 76 -10.95 -16.22 -0.20
C ASN A 76 -9.47 -15.84 -0.11
N ASP A 77 -8.69 -16.47 0.79
CA ASP A 77 -7.24 -16.27 0.84
C ASP A 77 -6.60 -16.64 -0.50
N ARG A 78 -6.97 -17.80 -1.06
CA ARG A 78 -6.45 -18.27 -2.35
C ARG A 78 -6.87 -17.35 -3.50
N PHE A 79 -8.14 -16.94 -3.52
CA PHE A 79 -8.66 -16.05 -4.56
C PHE A 79 -7.93 -14.69 -4.58
N VAL A 80 -7.72 -14.09 -3.41
CA VAL A 80 -6.99 -12.81 -3.30
C VAL A 80 -5.52 -12.99 -3.69
N ALA A 81 -4.84 -14.02 -3.19
CA ALA A 81 -3.44 -14.28 -3.54
C ALA A 81 -3.25 -14.51 -5.05
N TYR A 82 -4.18 -15.23 -5.67
CA TYR A 82 -4.18 -15.48 -7.11
C TYR A 82 -4.36 -14.19 -7.92
N ASP A 83 -5.31 -13.33 -7.54
CA ASP A 83 -5.55 -12.05 -8.22
C ASP A 83 -4.34 -11.09 -8.08
N LEU A 84 -3.67 -11.11 -6.91
CA LEU A 84 -2.43 -10.37 -6.68
C LEU A 84 -1.26 -10.88 -7.55
N LEU A 85 -1.14 -12.19 -7.74
CA LEU A 85 -0.11 -12.77 -8.63
C LEU A 85 -0.40 -12.47 -10.11
N LYS A 86 -1.65 -12.57 -10.56
CA LYS A 86 -2.07 -12.12 -11.90
C LYS A 86 -1.70 -10.65 -12.13
N ASN A 87 -1.99 -9.81 -11.15
CA ASN A 87 -1.65 -8.40 -11.19
C ASN A 87 -0.14 -8.15 -11.27
N ALA A 88 0.67 -8.91 -10.52
CA ALA A 88 2.13 -8.83 -10.62
C ALA A 88 2.62 -9.19 -12.02
N ASN A 89 2.03 -10.21 -12.66
CA ASN A 89 2.35 -10.60 -14.03
C ASN A 89 2.04 -9.50 -15.05
N ILE A 90 0.86 -8.87 -14.94
CA ILE A 90 0.48 -7.74 -15.79
C ILE A 90 1.44 -6.56 -15.57
N ALA A 91 1.75 -6.24 -14.29
CA ALA A 91 2.59 -5.11 -13.95
C ALA A 91 4.03 -5.27 -14.44
N ALA A 92 4.57 -6.49 -14.43
CA ALA A 92 5.92 -6.77 -14.91
C ALA A 92 6.13 -6.44 -16.40
N GLY A 93 5.05 -6.31 -17.19
CA GLY A 93 5.10 -5.78 -18.55
C GLY A 93 5.54 -4.31 -18.65
N GLY A 94 5.62 -3.58 -17.53
CA GLY A 94 6.20 -2.23 -17.47
C GLY A 94 5.32 -1.11 -18.02
N VAL A 95 4.04 -1.40 -18.32
CA VAL A 95 3.05 -0.46 -18.86
C VAL A 95 2.08 0.01 -17.80
N LEU A 96 1.37 -0.90 -17.12
CA LEU A 96 0.45 -0.60 -16.04
C LEU A 96 1.17 -0.81 -14.69
N PRO A 97 1.25 0.18 -13.79
CA PRO A 97 1.83 -0.06 -12.46
C PRO A 97 0.95 -1.00 -11.65
N MET A 98 1.53 -1.82 -10.77
CA MET A 98 0.78 -2.83 -10.01
C MET A 98 -0.39 -2.25 -9.18
N CYS A 99 -0.28 -1.00 -8.74
CA CYS A 99 -1.27 -0.32 -7.91
C CYS A 99 -1.56 1.07 -8.51
N GLN A 100 -2.83 1.51 -8.45
CA GLN A 100 -3.23 2.86 -8.85
C GLN A 100 -2.58 3.94 -7.97
N ASP A 101 -2.35 3.61 -6.69
CA ASP A 101 -1.59 4.45 -5.79
C ASP A 101 -0.10 4.16 -5.93
N THR A 102 0.57 4.87 -6.83
CA THR A 102 2.02 4.77 -7.06
C THR A 102 2.85 5.33 -5.90
N GLY A 103 2.19 5.90 -4.88
CA GLY A 103 2.74 6.21 -3.58
C GLY A 103 3.57 7.49 -3.50
N THR A 104 4.00 7.82 -2.30
CA THR A 104 5.00 8.85 -2.04
C THR A 104 6.38 8.28 -2.30
N ALA A 105 7.19 9.00 -3.07
CA ALA A 105 8.60 8.68 -3.29
C ALA A 105 9.40 9.00 -2.02
N ILE A 106 10.01 7.98 -1.42
CA ILE A 106 10.88 8.11 -0.25
C ILE A 106 12.26 7.54 -0.61
N ILE A 107 13.30 8.29 -0.28
CA ILE A 107 14.69 7.91 -0.53
C ILE A 107 15.47 8.14 0.76
N MET A 108 15.99 7.05 1.33
CA MET A 108 16.99 7.10 2.38
C MET A 108 18.35 6.81 1.76
N ALA A 109 19.27 7.75 1.81
CA ALA A 109 20.62 7.61 1.26
C ALA A 109 21.66 7.66 2.38
N LYS A 110 22.71 6.85 2.29
CA LYS A 110 23.86 6.82 3.19
C LYS A 110 25.12 7.09 2.37
N LYS A 111 25.68 8.28 2.53
CA LYS A 111 26.85 8.75 1.78
C LYS A 111 28.11 8.45 2.57
N GLY A 112 28.94 7.54 2.04
CA GLY A 112 30.24 7.24 2.63
C GLY A 112 31.16 8.46 2.64
N ARG A 113 32.00 8.56 3.67
CA ARG A 113 32.91 9.72 3.87
C ARG A 113 33.90 9.98 2.72
N ARG A 114 34.15 8.98 1.86
CA ARG A 114 35.02 9.06 0.66
C ARG A 114 34.21 9.14 -0.64
N VAL A 115 32.92 9.42 -0.57
CA VAL A 115 32.07 9.67 -1.73
C VAL A 115 31.87 11.16 -1.90
N TRP A 116 32.38 11.72 -3.00
CA TRP A 116 32.25 13.13 -3.32
C TRP A 116 31.27 13.34 -4.47
N THR A 117 30.46 14.38 -4.36
CA THR A 117 29.56 14.87 -5.41
C THR A 117 29.78 16.37 -5.52
N GLU A 118 29.35 16.98 -6.62
CA GLU A 118 29.36 18.45 -6.78
C GLU A 118 28.33 19.17 -5.87
N GLY A 119 27.56 18.42 -5.08
CA GLY A 119 26.39 18.88 -4.35
C GLY A 119 25.11 18.72 -5.15
N GLY A 120 23.96 19.11 -4.56
CA GLY A 120 22.67 18.99 -5.23
C GLY A 120 22.09 17.57 -5.29
N ASP A 121 22.63 16.62 -4.51
CA ASP A 121 22.23 15.20 -4.48
C ASP A 121 20.70 15.03 -4.38
N SER A 122 20.04 15.74 -3.45
CA SER A 122 18.58 15.70 -3.30
C SER A 122 17.84 16.18 -4.56
N GLY A 123 18.39 17.16 -5.27
CA GLY A 123 17.83 17.64 -6.54
C GLY A 123 17.94 16.61 -7.65
N ALA A 124 19.09 15.94 -7.76
CA ALA A 124 19.30 14.84 -8.71
C ALA A 124 18.35 13.67 -8.44
N MET A 125 18.21 13.27 -7.18
CA MET A 125 17.25 12.24 -6.76
C MET A 125 15.81 12.64 -7.09
N ALA A 126 15.40 13.87 -6.76
CA ALA A 126 14.06 14.38 -7.07
C ALA A 126 13.80 14.43 -8.59
N LYS A 127 14.82 14.74 -9.40
CA LYS A 127 14.72 14.71 -10.86
C LYS A 127 14.55 13.28 -11.38
N GLY A 128 15.24 12.30 -10.81
CA GLY A 128 15.04 10.88 -11.16
C GLY A 128 13.62 10.39 -10.81
N VAL A 129 13.08 10.81 -9.67
CA VAL A 129 11.67 10.59 -9.32
C VAL A 129 10.76 11.20 -10.38
N LEU A 130 10.95 12.49 -10.71
CA LEU A 130 10.16 13.18 -11.72
C LEU A 130 10.18 12.43 -13.05
N ASP A 131 11.37 12.02 -13.52
CA ASP A 131 11.55 11.29 -14.77
C ASP A 131 10.76 9.98 -14.79
N ALA A 132 10.83 9.18 -13.72
CA ALA A 132 10.06 7.94 -13.62
C ALA A 132 8.55 8.21 -13.69
N TYR A 133 8.08 9.22 -12.96
CA TYR A 133 6.66 9.58 -12.92
C TYR A 133 6.15 10.20 -14.21
N GLU A 134 6.99 10.90 -14.97
CA GLU A 134 6.63 11.45 -16.29
C GLU A 134 6.63 10.35 -17.37
N LYS A 135 7.69 9.56 -17.46
CA LYS A 135 7.92 8.57 -18.53
C LYS A 135 7.08 7.31 -18.38
N LYS A 136 6.68 6.95 -17.16
CA LYS A 136 5.81 5.79 -16.87
C LYS A 136 4.38 6.23 -16.61
N ASN A 137 3.44 5.30 -16.70
CA ASN A 137 2.01 5.55 -16.48
C ASN A 137 1.65 5.59 -14.98
N LEU A 138 2.42 6.35 -14.20
CA LEU A 138 2.25 6.47 -12.74
C LEU A 138 1.24 7.57 -12.37
N ARG A 139 0.89 7.71 -11.09
CA ARG A 139 -0.09 8.68 -10.60
C ARG A 139 0.56 9.82 -9.81
N TYR A 140 0.07 11.04 -10.02
CA TYR A 140 0.45 12.21 -9.21
C TYR A 140 -0.46 12.31 -7.98
N SER A 141 0.09 12.02 -6.81
CA SER A 141 -0.66 11.84 -5.56
C SER A 141 -0.31 12.86 -4.47
N GLN A 142 0.66 13.75 -4.69
CA GLN A 142 1.04 14.78 -3.73
C GLN A 142 0.16 16.02 -3.87
N LEU A 143 -0.31 16.52 -2.73
CA LEU A 143 -1.06 17.76 -2.60
C LEU A 143 -0.17 18.81 -1.92
N ALA A 144 -0.02 19.98 -2.53
CA ALA A 144 0.66 21.12 -1.94
C ALA A 144 -0.35 21.96 -1.13
N PRO A 145 -0.03 22.30 0.13
CA PRO A 145 -0.85 23.23 0.91
C PRO A 145 -0.63 24.66 0.41
N ILE A 146 -1.67 25.26 -0.18
CA ILE A 146 -1.67 26.67 -0.63
C ILE A 146 -2.01 27.59 0.53
N LYS A 147 -2.99 27.18 1.34
CA LYS A 147 -3.36 27.78 2.63
C LYS A 147 -3.76 26.65 3.58
N MET A 148 -4.08 26.98 4.83
CA MET A 148 -4.46 25.99 5.86
C MET A 148 -5.55 25.00 5.41
N PHE A 149 -6.51 25.45 4.59
CA PHE A 149 -7.63 24.63 4.12
C PHE A 149 -7.74 24.55 2.59
N GLU A 150 -6.70 24.99 1.88
CA GLU A 150 -6.67 25.04 0.41
C GLU A 150 -5.46 24.27 -0.09
N GLU A 151 -5.70 23.28 -0.95
CA GLU A 151 -4.67 22.40 -1.48
C GLU A 151 -4.74 22.32 -3.01
N LYS A 152 -3.60 21.98 -3.62
CA LYS A 152 -3.52 21.73 -5.06
C LYS A 152 -2.60 20.56 -5.35
N ASN A 153 -3.03 19.67 -6.23
CA ASN A 153 -2.16 18.60 -6.72
C ASN A 153 -0.92 19.18 -7.43
N THR A 154 0.26 18.66 -7.11
CA THR A 154 1.53 19.15 -7.68
C THR A 154 1.72 18.74 -9.15
N LYS A 155 0.89 17.82 -9.65
CA LYS A 155 0.86 17.30 -11.02
C LYS A 155 2.16 16.63 -11.47
N ASN A 156 3.00 16.23 -10.53
CA ASN A 156 4.27 15.55 -10.80
C ASN A 156 4.71 14.58 -9.69
N ASN A 157 3.87 14.37 -8.68
CA ASN A 157 4.14 13.54 -7.49
C ASN A 157 5.33 13.97 -6.62
N LEU A 158 5.87 15.18 -6.82
CA LEU A 158 6.84 15.79 -5.92
C LEU A 158 6.11 16.65 -4.85
N PRO A 159 6.74 16.95 -3.69
CA PRO A 159 8.11 16.57 -3.31
C PRO A 159 8.26 15.09 -2.97
N ALA A 160 9.46 14.56 -3.18
CA ALA A 160 9.89 13.29 -2.58
C ALA A 160 10.40 13.55 -1.15
N GLN A 161 10.26 12.57 -0.26
CA GLN A 161 10.98 12.58 1.01
C GLN A 161 12.40 12.07 0.76
N ILE A 162 13.41 12.90 1.05
CA ILE A 162 14.81 12.57 0.81
C ILE A 162 15.61 12.83 2.08
N ASP A 163 16.16 11.76 2.66
CA ASP A 163 16.98 11.80 3.85
C ASP A 163 18.39 11.29 3.50
N ILE A 164 19.41 12.15 3.59
CA ILE A 164 20.81 11.80 3.30
C ILE A 164 21.59 11.78 4.63
N TYR A 165 22.13 10.61 4.97
CA TYR A 165 22.96 10.37 6.15
C TYR A 165 24.43 10.29 5.76
N GLU A 166 25.31 10.79 6.63
CA GLU A 166 26.75 10.56 6.52
C GLU A 166 27.08 9.25 7.26
N GLU A 167 27.26 8.16 6.52
CA GLU A 167 27.50 6.82 7.07
C GLU A 167 28.29 5.98 6.06
N GLY A 168 29.17 5.11 6.56
CA GLY A 168 30.01 4.25 5.71
C GLY A 168 31.29 4.93 5.22
N THR A 169 32.01 4.26 4.31
CA THR A 169 33.34 4.71 3.84
C THR A 169 33.37 5.07 2.36
N ASP A 170 33.24 4.11 1.45
CA ASP A 170 33.58 4.23 0.02
C ASP A 170 32.43 3.87 -0.94
N ALA A 171 31.20 3.89 -0.44
CA ALA A 171 29.99 3.66 -1.22
C ALA A 171 28.91 4.69 -0.89
N TYR A 172 28.04 4.97 -1.87
CA TYR A 172 26.80 5.70 -1.67
C TYR A 172 25.66 4.70 -1.72
N GLU A 173 25.02 4.43 -0.59
CA GLU A 173 23.97 3.43 -0.47
C GLU A 173 22.59 4.07 -0.39
N PHE A 174 21.58 3.36 -0.87
CA PHE A 174 20.22 3.87 -1.00
C PHE A 174 19.19 2.81 -0.62
N LEU A 175 18.10 3.26 -0.03
CA LEU A 175 16.83 2.54 0.05
C LEU A 175 15.77 3.42 -0.61
N PHE A 176 15.24 2.96 -1.73
CA PHE A 176 14.12 3.57 -2.43
C PHE A 176 12.82 2.90 -1.99
N VAL A 177 11.79 3.68 -1.70
CA VAL A 177 10.47 3.16 -1.29
C VAL A 177 9.36 3.96 -1.97
N ALA A 178 8.43 3.27 -2.63
CA ALA A 178 7.20 3.86 -3.17
C ALA A 178 6.03 3.56 -2.21
N LYS A 179 5.90 4.37 -1.15
CA LYS A 179 4.97 4.05 -0.05
C LYS A 179 3.54 4.50 -0.39
N GLY A 180 2.62 3.55 -0.55
CA GLY A 180 1.20 3.85 -0.76
C GLY A 180 0.57 4.49 0.48
N GLY A 181 -0.27 5.50 0.29
CA GLY A 181 -0.90 6.28 1.36
C GLY A 181 -1.74 5.42 2.31
N GLY A 182 -2.41 4.39 1.79
CA GLY A 182 -3.18 3.44 2.61
C GLY A 182 -2.33 2.72 3.66
N SER A 183 -1.14 2.25 3.28
CA SER A 183 -0.19 1.60 4.20
C SER A 183 0.56 2.60 5.08
N ALA A 184 0.83 3.82 4.58
CA ALA A 184 1.41 4.90 5.38
C ALA A 184 0.50 5.27 6.56
N ASN A 185 -0.80 5.38 6.31
CA ASN A 185 -1.82 5.68 7.34
C ASN A 185 -2.02 4.55 8.37
N LYS A 186 -1.42 3.38 8.14
CA LYS A 186 -1.39 2.25 9.07
C LYS A 186 -0.04 2.13 9.78
N THR A 187 0.64 3.26 9.96
CA THR A 187 1.80 3.40 10.84
C THR A 187 1.33 4.10 12.12
N PHE A 188 1.41 3.41 13.25
CA PHE A 188 0.89 3.89 14.52
C PHE A 188 2.00 3.98 15.57
N LEU A 189 1.93 5.00 16.40
CA LEU A 189 2.74 5.17 17.59
C LEU A 189 1.85 5.05 18.82
N TYR A 190 2.27 4.24 19.77
CA TYR A 190 1.65 4.12 21.06
C TYR A 190 2.68 4.45 22.14
N GLN A 191 2.34 5.39 23.02
CA GLN A 191 3.17 5.70 24.18
C GLN A 191 2.86 4.71 25.30
N GLY A 192 3.65 3.65 25.38
CA GLY A 192 3.60 2.65 26.44
C GLY A 192 4.42 3.08 27.66
N THR A 193 4.28 2.30 28.74
CA THR A 193 5.11 2.43 29.94
C THR A 193 5.93 1.15 30.14
N PRO A 194 7.06 1.19 30.88
CA PRO A 194 7.83 -0.01 31.20
C PRO A 194 7.02 -1.14 31.83
N SER A 195 5.85 -0.84 32.42
CA SER A 195 4.95 -1.87 32.94
C SER A 195 4.45 -2.85 31.86
N LEU A 196 4.41 -2.48 30.58
CA LEU A 196 4.03 -3.41 29.50
C LEU A 196 5.10 -4.45 29.20
N LEU A 197 6.33 -4.32 29.71
CA LEU A 197 7.44 -5.24 29.46
C LEU A 197 7.34 -6.54 30.29
N THR A 198 6.22 -7.22 30.13
CA THR A 198 6.06 -8.64 30.46
C THR A 198 5.38 -9.30 29.29
N HIS A 199 5.75 -10.54 29.01
CA HIS A 199 5.26 -11.34 27.88
C HIS A 199 3.75 -11.19 27.63
N ASP A 200 2.92 -11.58 28.60
CA ASP A 200 1.46 -11.63 28.42
C ASP A 200 0.84 -10.25 28.19
N ARG A 201 1.24 -9.24 28.98
CA ARG A 201 0.74 -7.86 28.80
C ARG A 201 1.15 -7.27 27.45
N MET A 202 2.35 -7.59 26.96
CA MET A 202 2.78 -7.13 25.64
C MET A 202 1.97 -7.80 24.53
N LEU A 203 1.75 -9.11 24.60
CA LEU A 203 0.97 -9.83 23.60
C LEU A 203 -0.49 -9.40 23.59
N ASP A 204 -1.12 -9.23 24.75
CA ASP A 204 -2.50 -8.74 24.83
C ASP A 204 -2.63 -7.34 24.23
N PHE A 205 -1.68 -6.45 24.55
CA PHE A 205 -1.60 -5.12 23.96
C PHE A 205 -1.44 -5.20 22.43
N LEU A 206 -0.48 -5.98 21.95
CA LEU A 206 -0.21 -6.11 20.52
C LEU A 206 -1.39 -6.74 19.77
N LYS A 207 -2.05 -7.75 20.34
CA LYS A 207 -3.26 -8.36 19.76
C LYS A 207 -4.33 -7.32 19.47
N GLU A 208 -4.63 -6.48 20.46
CA GLU A 208 -5.61 -5.41 20.32
C GLU A 208 -5.18 -4.43 19.20
N LYS A 209 -3.92 -3.98 19.22
CA LYS A 209 -3.45 -2.95 18.26
C LYS A 209 -3.29 -3.48 16.84
N ILE A 210 -2.81 -4.72 16.67
CA ILE A 210 -2.69 -5.38 15.36
C ILE A 210 -4.07 -5.51 14.71
N LEU A 211 -5.12 -5.84 15.48
CA LEU A 211 -6.47 -5.91 14.95
C LEU A 211 -6.92 -4.56 14.36
N THR A 212 -6.57 -3.43 14.99
CA THR A 212 -6.92 -2.08 14.46
C THR A 212 -6.33 -1.73 13.08
N LEU A 213 -5.33 -2.49 12.60
CA LEU A 213 -4.86 -2.36 11.22
C LEU A 213 -6.01 -2.62 10.24
N GLY A 214 -6.86 -3.62 10.53
CA GLY A 214 -7.96 -4.06 9.69
C GLY A 214 -7.49 -4.44 8.27
N THR A 215 -8.43 -4.45 7.32
CA THR A 215 -8.15 -4.81 5.92
C THR A 215 -7.92 -3.60 5.02
N ALA A 216 -7.91 -2.41 5.64
CA ALA A 216 -7.82 -1.12 4.98
C ALA A 216 -6.46 -0.81 4.32
N ALA A 217 -5.42 -1.62 4.47
CA ALA A 217 -4.14 -1.43 3.79
C ALA A 217 -3.79 -2.58 2.82
N CYS A 218 -4.77 -3.38 2.39
CA CYS A 218 -4.58 -4.48 1.44
C CYS A 218 -3.60 -5.56 1.99
N PRO A 219 -4.03 -6.37 2.98
CA PRO A 219 -3.31 -7.57 3.37
C PRO A 219 -3.27 -8.61 2.22
N PRO A 220 -2.33 -9.58 2.25
CA PRO A 220 -1.49 -9.93 3.40
C PRO A 220 -0.35 -8.95 3.67
N TYR A 221 -0.07 -8.67 4.95
CA TYR A 221 0.91 -7.66 5.36
C TYR A 221 2.31 -8.22 5.62
N HIS A 222 3.34 -7.41 5.35
CA HIS A 222 4.61 -7.51 6.07
C HIS A 222 4.50 -6.65 7.32
N LEU A 223 4.17 -7.25 8.47
CA LEU A 223 3.95 -6.55 9.72
C LEU A 223 5.29 -6.21 10.39
N ALA A 224 5.44 -4.96 10.84
CA ALA A 224 6.57 -4.52 11.64
C ALA A 224 6.08 -4.03 13.01
N VAL A 225 6.73 -4.52 14.06
CA VAL A 225 6.52 -4.10 15.45
C VAL A 225 7.86 -3.63 16.00
N VAL A 226 7.90 -2.44 16.59
CA VAL A 226 9.10 -1.88 17.21
C VAL A 226 8.82 -1.50 18.65
N ILE A 227 9.58 -2.08 19.58
CA ILE A 227 9.42 -1.89 21.02
C ILE A 227 10.63 -1.12 21.57
N GLY A 228 10.39 0.07 22.11
CA GLY A 228 11.43 0.99 22.57
C GLY A 228 11.85 1.98 21.48
N GLY A 229 12.91 2.72 21.75
CA GLY A 229 13.38 3.82 20.90
C GLY A 229 13.89 4.97 21.75
N THR A 230 14.87 5.69 21.24
CA THR A 230 15.39 6.93 21.86
C THR A 230 14.38 8.07 21.76
N SER A 231 13.48 8.02 20.79
CA SER A 231 12.39 8.97 20.59
C SER A 231 11.26 8.37 19.75
N ALA A 232 10.16 9.11 19.62
CA ALA A 232 9.01 8.72 18.81
C ALA A 232 9.37 8.59 17.32
N GLU A 233 10.09 9.57 16.79
CA GLU A 233 10.55 9.61 15.40
C GLU A 233 11.56 8.49 15.10
N MET A 234 12.46 8.17 16.04
CA MET A 234 13.38 7.05 15.89
C MET A 234 12.65 5.71 15.87
N ASN A 235 11.65 5.53 16.74
CA ASN A 235 10.80 4.34 16.75
C ASN A 235 10.06 4.18 15.41
N LEU A 236 9.35 5.22 14.94
CA LEU A 236 8.58 5.14 13.70
C LEU A 236 9.45 5.00 12.44
N LYS A 237 10.64 5.63 12.41
CA LYS A 237 11.63 5.37 11.36
C LYS A 237 12.05 3.90 11.36
N THR A 238 12.28 3.31 12.53
CA THR A 238 12.61 1.88 12.64
C THR A 238 11.47 1.00 12.18
N VAL A 239 10.21 1.35 12.48
CA VAL A 239 9.02 0.64 11.96
C VAL A 239 9.03 0.66 10.43
N LYS A 240 9.30 1.83 9.83
CA LYS A 240 9.40 1.94 8.37
C LYS A 240 10.46 0.99 7.82
N LEU A 241 11.68 1.03 8.35
CA LEU A 241 12.79 0.21 7.88
C LEU A 241 12.53 -1.28 8.07
N ALA A 242 12.01 -1.69 9.23
CA ALA A 242 11.61 -3.08 9.51
C ALA A 242 10.53 -3.57 8.52
N SER A 243 9.53 -2.74 8.21
CA SER A 243 8.47 -3.12 7.24
C SER A 243 8.99 -3.30 5.82
N THR A 244 10.14 -2.69 5.48
CA THR A 244 10.83 -2.87 4.20
C THR A 244 11.87 -3.98 4.21
N ARG A 245 11.97 -4.74 5.32
CA ARG A 245 12.99 -5.79 5.55
C ARG A 245 14.43 -5.29 5.49
N TYR A 246 14.64 -3.98 5.64
CA TYR A 246 15.98 -3.38 5.63
C TYR A 246 16.82 -3.84 6.84
N LEU A 247 16.16 -4.21 7.94
CA LEU A 247 16.77 -4.59 9.21
C LEU A 247 16.86 -6.11 9.44
N ASP A 248 16.68 -6.92 8.39
CA ASP A 248 16.62 -8.39 8.51
C ASP A 248 17.94 -9.02 8.99
N CYS A 249 19.07 -8.33 8.77
CA CYS A 249 20.41 -8.75 9.19
C CYS A 249 20.86 -8.16 10.55
N LEU A 250 19.94 -7.60 11.35
CA LEU A 250 20.27 -7.24 12.74
C LEU A 250 20.63 -8.49 13.56
N PRO A 251 21.42 -8.35 14.63
CA PRO A 251 21.60 -9.42 15.61
C PRO A 251 20.26 -9.88 16.17
N THR A 252 20.19 -11.13 16.62
CA THR A 252 18.96 -11.72 17.19
C THR A 252 18.90 -11.67 18.71
N GLU A 253 19.92 -11.08 19.33
CA GLU A 253 20.02 -10.86 20.77
C GLU A 253 20.54 -9.46 21.05
N GLY A 254 20.17 -8.89 22.20
CA GLY A 254 20.67 -7.60 22.64
C GLY A 254 22.02 -7.72 23.36
N SER A 255 22.61 -6.57 23.68
CA SER A 255 23.84 -6.51 24.48
C SER A 255 23.80 -5.34 25.46
N GLU A 256 24.77 -5.28 26.38
CA GLU A 256 24.93 -4.18 27.32
C GLU A 256 25.26 -2.83 26.65
N SER A 257 25.73 -2.84 25.39
CA SER A 257 25.95 -1.60 24.64
C SER A 257 24.65 -0.96 24.14
N GLY A 258 23.53 -1.70 24.20
CA GLY A 258 22.20 -1.16 23.92
C GLY A 258 21.88 -1.00 22.44
N HIS A 259 22.46 -1.80 21.55
CA HIS A 259 22.07 -1.82 20.13
C HIS A 259 20.69 -2.44 19.91
N ALA A 260 20.12 -2.22 18.72
CA ALA A 260 18.89 -2.85 18.28
C ALA A 260 19.09 -4.35 18.01
N PHE A 261 18.06 -5.17 18.24
CA PHE A 261 18.06 -6.56 17.81
C PHE A 261 16.69 -6.98 17.27
N ARG A 262 16.70 -8.03 16.45
CA ARG A 262 15.53 -8.65 15.84
C ARG A 262 15.08 -9.85 16.68
N ASP A 263 13.88 -9.79 17.25
CA ASP A 263 13.36 -10.82 18.15
C ASP A 263 12.60 -11.90 17.35
N ILE A 264 13.30 -12.99 17.01
CA ILE A 264 12.77 -14.07 16.17
C ILE A 264 11.66 -14.87 16.86
N GLU A 265 11.69 -14.99 18.19
CA GLU A 265 10.67 -15.75 18.93
C GLU A 265 9.36 -14.96 19.00
N MET A 266 9.43 -13.66 19.31
CA MET A 266 8.26 -12.78 19.24
C MET A 266 7.69 -12.67 17.82
N GLU A 267 8.52 -12.70 16.77
CA GLU A 267 8.05 -12.75 15.38
C GLU A 267 7.15 -13.97 15.12
N LYS A 268 7.60 -15.17 15.54
CA LYS A 268 6.83 -16.42 15.35
C LYS A 268 5.50 -16.36 16.10
N GLU A 269 5.53 -15.90 17.35
CA GLU A 269 4.34 -15.84 18.19
C GLU A 269 3.31 -14.84 17.66
N ILE A 270 3.75 -13.63 17.31
CA ILE A 270 2.88 -12.62 16.72
C ILE A 270 2.36 -13.09 15.35
N HIS A 271 3.18 -13.77 14.54
CA HIS A 271 2.70 -14.31 13.27
C HIS A 271 1.59 -15.35 13.48
N LYS A 272 1.79 -16.31 14.39
CA LYS A 272 0.75 -17.29 14.75
C LYS A 272 -0.51 -16.62 15.30
N LEU A 273 -0.34 -15.58 16.13
CA LEU A 273 -1.44 -14.76 16.60
C LEU A 273 -2.22 -14.16 15.41
N THR A 274 -1.54 -13.53 14.45
CA THR A 274 -2.20 -12.90 13.28
C THR A 274 -2.98 -13.90 12.44
N GLN A 275 -2.49 -15.15 12.32
CA GLN A 275 -3.18 -16.24 11.63
C GLN A 275 -4.46 -16.69 12.34
N SER A 276 -4.50 -16.56 13.67
CA SER A 276 -5.68 -16.92 14.48
C SER A 276 -6.77 -15.85 14.54
N LEU A 277 -6.51 -14.63 14.05
CA LEU A 277 -7.47 -13.52 14.12
C LEU A 277 -8.66 -13.67 13.17
N GLY A 278 -8.58 -14.56 12.18
CA GLY A 278 -9.66 -14.80 11.21
C GLY A 278 -9.87 -13.68 10.19
N VAL A 279 -9.03 -12.64 10.18
CA VAL A 279 -9.12 -11.50 9.25
C VAL A 279 -8.76 -11.91 7.81
N GLY A 280 -7.78 -12.80 7.67
CA GLY A 280 -7.28 -13.33 6.40
C GLY A 280 -6.74 -12.29 5.42
N ALA A 281 -6.53 -12.73 4.19
CA ALA A 281 -6.20 -11.89 3.06
C ALA A 281 -7.47 -11.14 2.62
N GLN A 282 -7.78 -10.06 3.33
CA GLN A 282 -8.86 -9.09 3.08
C GLN A 282 -10.28 -9.59 3.38
N PHE A 283 -10.61 -10.84 3.09
CA PHE A 283 -11.99 -11.36 3.17
C PHE A 283 -12.09 -12.63 4.02
N GLY A 284 -11.53 -12.58 5.23
CA GLY A 284 -11.57 -13.69 6.18
C GLY A 284 -10.56 -14.78 5.86
N GLY A 285 -10.04 -15.43 6.90
CA GLY A 285 -9.11 -16.55 6.77
C GLY A 285 -7.80 -16.39 7.55
N LYS A 286 -6.75 -17.07 7.08
CA LYS A 286 -5.47 -17.23 7.79
C LYS A 286 -4.47 -16.14 7.46
N TYR A 287 -4.46 -15.66 6.21
CA TYR A 287 -3.34 -14.88 5.68
C TYR A 287 -3.49 -13.37 5.89
N PHE A 288 -3.64 -12.95 7.15
CA PHE A 288 -3.61 -11.53 7.49
C PHE A 288 -2.23 -10.91 7.29
N CYS A 289 -1.19 -11.67 7.60
CA CYS A 289 0.22 -11.30 7.39
C CYS A 289 0.92 -12.36 6.54
N HIS A 290 1.82 -11.92 5.68
CA HIS A 290 2.84 -12.77 5.06
C HIS A 290 3.89 -13.22 6.09
N ASP A 291 4.36 -12.26 6.89
CA ASP A 291 5.31 -12.46 7.97
C ASP A 291 5.35 -11.23 8.92
N VAL A 292 6.17 -11.33 9.95
CA VAL A 292 6.35 -10.31 10.99
C VAL A 292 7.84 -9.99 11.14
N ARG A 293 8.15 -8.73 11.49
CA ARG A 293 9.43 -8.27 12.01
C ARG A 293 9.24 -7.62 13.37
N VAL A 294 9.99 -8.05 14.38
CA VAL A 294 9.95 -7.46 15.73
C VAL A 294 11.32 -6.91 16.06
N ILE A 295 11.44 -5.59 16.18
CA ILE A 295 12.70 -4.92 16.53
C ILE A 295 12.61 -4.37 17.94
N ARG A 296 13.54 -4.77 18.80
CA ARG A 296 13.69 -4.23 20.15
C ARG A 296 14.80 -3.19 20.14
N LEU A 297 14.47 -1.98 20.61
CA LEU A 297 15.40 -0.85 20.71
C LEU A 297 15.75 -0.51 22.17
N PRO A 298 16.91 0.14 22.44
CA PRO A 298 17.14 0.81 23.72
C PRO A 298 16.08 1.88 23.99
N ARG A 299 15.93 2.28 25.25
CA ARG A 299 14.91 3.26 25.66
C ARG A 299 15.38 4.05 26.87
N HIS A 300 14.88 5.27 27.02
CA HIS A 300 14.97 5.98 28.29
C HIS A 300 14.20 5.23 29.39
N GLY A 301 14.68 5.29 30.63
CA GLY A 301 14.10 4.53 31.76
C GLY A 301 12.60 4.77 31.96
N ALA A 302 12.14 6.00 31.73
CA ALA A 302 10.75 6.43 31.89
C ALA A 302 9.85 6.23 30.64
N SER A 303 10.38 5.69 29.54
CA SER A 303 9.68 5.69 28.24
C SER A 303 9.59 4.29 27.66
N LEU A 304 8.51 4.01 26.92
CA LEU A 304 8.39 2.81 26.08
C LEU A 304 7.53 3.13 24.84
N PRO A 305 8.09 3.81 23.82
CA PRO A 305 7.38 3.97 22.56
C PRO A 305 7.23 2.59 21.89
N ILE A 306 6.03 2.30 21.39
CA ILE A 306 5.71 1.07 20.67
C ILE A 306 5.14 1.48 19.31
N GLY A 307 5.78 1.02 18.24
CA GLY A 307 5.43 1.34 16.87
C GLY A 307 4.90 0.12 16.14
N LEU A 308 3.84 0.31 15.36
CA LEU A 308 3.27 -0.71 14.49
C LEU A 308 3.20 -0.15 13.07
N GLY A 309 3.49 -0.97 12.07
CA GLY A 309 3.37 -0.59 10.67
C GLY A 309 3.34 -1.79 9.75
N VAL A 310 2.94 -1.57 8.50
CA VAL A 310 2.83 -2.65 7.50
C VAL A 310 3.46 -2.24 6.17
N SER A 311 4.01 -3.21 5.44
CA SER A 311 4.02 -3.16 3.98
C SER A 311 2.76 -3.86 3.45
N CYS A 312 2.12 -3.24 2.47
CA CYS A 312 0.89 -3.75 1.83
C CYS A 312 1.22 -4.69 0.66
N SER A 313 0.20 -5.21 -0.04
CA SER A 313 0.40 -6.00 -1.27
C SER A 313 1.22 -5.28 -2.35
N ALA A 314 1.21 -3.94 -2.38
CA ALA A 314 2.18 -3.17 -3.14
C ALA A 314 3.49 -3.03 -2.33
N ASP A 315 4.24 -4.12 -2.20
CA ASP A 315 5.51 -4.21 -1.44
C ASP A 315 6.69 -3.63 -2.26
N ARG A 316 6.81 -2.31 -2.26
CA ARG A 316 7.63 -1.56 -3.23
C ARG A 316 8.82 -0.87 -2.59
N GLN A 317 9.94 -1.58 -2.57
CA GLN A 317 11.24 -1.04 -2.19
C GLN A 317 12.37 -1.71 -2.97
N ALA A 318 13.48 -0.99 -3.11
CA ALA A 318 14.72 -1.53 -3.67
C ALA A 318 15.91 -0.89 -2.95
N LYS A 319 16.91 -1.70 -2.61
CA LYS A 319 18.24 -1.18 -2.27
C LYS A 319 18.97 -0.73 -3.54
N GLY A 320 19.81 0.29 -3.42
CA GLY A 320 20.74 0.69 -4.49
C GLY A 320 22.08 1.07 -3.91
N LYS A 321 23.13 1.01 -4.72
CA LYS A 321 24.46 1.48 -4.33
C LYS A 321 25.27 1.99 -5.50
N ILE A 322 26.10 2.98 -5.23
CA ILE A 322 27.12 3.49 -6.14
C ILE A 322 28.48 3.19 -5.50
N THR A 323 29.31 2.44 -6.21
CA THR A 323 30.65 2.05 -5.78
C THR A 323 31.65 2.37 -6.89
N ARG A 324 32.95 2.11 -6.67
CA ARG A 324 33.98 2.17 -7.72
C ARG A 324 33.69 1.28 -8.93
N ASP A 325 32.88 0.23 -8.74
CA ASP A 325 32.62 -0.77 -9.77
C ASP A 325 31.38 -0.44 -10.62
N GLY A 326 30.62 0.60 -10.26
CA GLY A 326 29.43 1.01 -10.99
C GLY A 326 28.29 1.49 -10.11
N ILE A 327 27.16 1.69 -10.79
CA ILE A 327 25.87 1.99 -10.19
C ILE A 327 25.04 0.71 -10.21
N PHE A 328 24.46 0.34 -9.07
CA PHE A 328 23.77 -0.91 -8.87
C PHE A 328 22.41 -0.70 -8.22
N ILE A 329 21.44 -1.51 -8.61
CA ILE A 329 20.11 -1.57 -8.01
C ILE A 329 19.77 -3.03 -7.68
N GLU A 330 19.02 -3.23 -6.61
CA GLU A 330 18.49 -4.54 -6.20
C GLU A 330 17.78 -5.21 -7.39
N GLN A 331 18.08 -6.49 -7.61
CA GLN A 331 17.47 -7.28 -8.67
C GLN A 331 16.11 -7.82 -8.21
N LEU A 332 15.04 -7.15 -8.64
CA LEU A 332 13.66 -7.61 -8.45
C LEU A 332 13.29 -8.72 -9.44
N GLU A 333 12.14 -9.36 -9.21
CA GLU A 333 11.63 -10.39 -10.11
C GLU A 333 11.13 -9.78 -11.41
N THR A 334 11.63 -10.27 -12.55
CA THR A 334 11.20 -9.83 -13.90
C THR A 334 10.27 -10.83 -14.58
N ASP A 335 10.24 -12.07 -14.10
CA ASP A 335 9.33 -13.11 -14.56
C ASP A 335 8.49 -13.65 -13.38
N PRO A 336 7.47 -12.89 -12.94
CA PRO A 336 6.56 -13.36 -11.90
C PRO A 336 5.66 -14.52 -12.36
N SER A 337 5.59 -14.81 -13.68
CA SER A 337 4.72 -15.86 -14.22
C SER A 337 5.07 -17.25 -13.69
N LYS A 338 6.34 -17.49 -13.33
CA LYS A 338 6.80 -18.74 -12.69
C LYS A 338 6.21 -19.01 -11.30
N TYR A 339 5.58 -18.01 -10.67
CA TYR A 339 4.86 -18.17 -9.40
C TYR A 339 3.36 -18.42 -9.61
N MET A 340 2.87 -18.34 -10.85
CA MET A 340 1.50 -18.68 -11.17
C MET A 340 1.33 -20.20 -11.11
N PRO A 341 0.35 -20.71 -10.36
CA PRO A 341 0.05 -22.13 -10.37
C PRO A 341 -0.64 -22.55 -11.68
N GLU A 342 -0.53 -23.82 -12.04
CA GLU A 342 -1.41 -24.43 -13.04
C GLU A 342 -2.81 -24.61 -12.42
N ILE A 343 -3.68 -23.58 -12.57
CA ILE A 343 -5.05 -23.61 -12.05
C ILE A 343 -6.07 -23.54 -13.19
N ASP A 344 -7.14 -24.32 -13.03
CA ASP A 344 -8.38 -24.18 -13.78
C ASP A 344 -9.19 -22.98 -13.24
N GLU A 345 -9.16 -21.86 -13.96
CA GLU A 345 -9.84 -20.61 -13.57
C GLU A 345 -11.35 -20.77 -13.38
N ALA A 346 -11.95 -21.78 -14.04
CA ALA A 346 -13.38 -22.06 -13.92
C ALA A 346 -13.75 -22.47 -12.49
N LYS A 347 -12.90 -23.25 -11.81
CA LYS A 347 -13.16 -23.70 -10.43
C LYS A 347 -13.16 -22.58 -9.40
N LEU A 348 -12.41 -21.50 -9.63
CA LEU A 348 -12.38 -20.33 -8.73
C LEU A 348 -13.58 -19.39 -8.96
N SER A 349 -14.21 -19.46 -10.14
CA SER A 349 -15.28 -18.55 -10.57
C SER A 349 -16.69 -19.14 -10.50
N GLU A 350 -16.84 -20.46 -10.32
CA GLU A 350 -18.12 -21.17 -10.25
C GLU A 350 -19.12 -20.64 -9.20
N SER A 351 -18.66 -19.91 -8.18
CA SER A 351 -19.51 -19.46 -7.06
C SER A 351 -19.81 -17.95 -7.06
N MET A 352 -19.61 -17.23 -8.17
CA MET A 352 -19.87 -15.78 -8.24
C MET A 352 -21.30 -15.48 -8.72
N VAL A 353 -21.99 -14.59 -7.99
CA VAL A 353 -23.28 -14.04 -8.43
C VAL A 353 -23.03 -12.90 -9.41
N ARG A 354 -23.61 -12.96 -10.61
CA ARG A 354 -23.49 -11.89 -11.60
C ARG A 354 -24.53 -10.82 -11.34
N ILE A 355 -24.12 -9.56 -11.25
CA ILE A 355 -25.01 -8.41 -11.04
C ILE A 355 -24.89 -7.46 -12.24
N ASP A 356 -26.02 -7.22 -12.91
CA ASP A 356 -26.13 -6.20 -13.96
C ASP A 356 -26.44 -4.83 -13.34
N LEU A 357 -25.48 -3.91 -13.47
CA LEU A 357 -25.53 -2.54 -12.95
C LEU A 357 -26.24 -1.56 -13.88
N ASN A 358 -26.62 -1.97 -15.10
CA ASN A 358 -27.35 -1.12 -16.05
C ASN A 358 -28.88 -1.20 -15.87
N ARG A 359 -29.31 -1.49 -14.65
CA ARG A 359 -30.72 -1.56 -14.22
C ARG A 359 -31.05 -0.37 -13.31
N PRO A 360 -32.34 -0.04 -13.11
CA PRO A 360 -32.73 0.93 -12.09
C PRO A 360 -32.14 0.57 -10.72
N MET A 361 -31.70 1.56 -9.93
CA MET A 361 -31.06 1.33 -8.63
C MET A 361 -31.92 0.46 -7.69
N ALA A 362 -33.23 0.65 -7.69
CA ALA A 362 -34.16 -0.17 -6.90
C ALA A 362 -34.08 -1.68 -7.24
N ASP A 363 -33.89 -2.00 -8.51
CA ASP A 363 -33.77 -3.39 -8.99
C ASP A 363 -32.43 -4.00 -8.56
N ILE A 364 -31.34 -3.22 -8.64
CA ILE A 364 -30.01 -3.63 -8.17
C ILE A 364 -30.06 -3.94 -6.68
N LEU A 365 -30.66 -3.05 -5.88
CA LEU A 365 -30.81 -3.24 -4.43
C LEU A 365 -31.66 -4.48 -4.10
N ALA A 366 -32.76 -4.70 -4.83
CA ALA A 366 -33.63 -5.87 -4.66
C ALA A 366 -32.91 -7.18 -4.98
N GLU A 367 -31.99 -7.18 -5.94
CA GLU A 367 -31.14 -8.34 -6.25
C GLU A 367 -30.09 -8.57 -5.16
N LEU A 368 -29.35 -7.52 -4.77
CA LEU A 368 -28.34 -7.61 -3.70
C LEU A 368 -28.94 -8.09 -2.37
N SER A 369 -30.18 -7.69 -2.05
CA SER A 369 -30.86 -8.08 -0.80
C SER A 369 -31.16 -9.58 -0.69
N GLN A 370 -31.11 -10.33 -1.79
CA GLN A 370 -31.30 -11.79 -1.80
C GLN A 370 -30.06 -12.56 -1.31
N HIS A 371 -28.92 -11.89 -1.16
CA HIS A 371 -27.65 -12.51 -0.85
C HIS A 371 -27.11 -12.04 0.51
N PRO A 372 -26.53 -12.94 1.32
CA PRO A 372 -25.92 -12.55 2.58
C PRO A 372 -24.58 -11.83 2.37
N VAL A 373 -24.09 -11.16 3.42
CA VAL A 373 -22.67 -10.77 3.51
C VAL A 373 -21.76 -11.98 3.26
N LYS A 374 -20.52 -11.72 2.84
CA LYS A 374 -19.53 -12.72 2.38
C LYS A 374 -19.78 -13.29 0.97
N THR A 375 -20.92 -13.00 0.33
CA THR A 375 -21.21 -13.42 -1.05
C THR A 375 -20.27 -12.76 -2.05
N ARG A 376 -19.72 -13.55 -2.98
CA ARG A 376 -18.90 -13.10 -4.11
C ARG A 376 -19.77 -12.64 -5.28
N LEU A 377 -19.44 -11.48 -5.83
CA LEU A 377 -20.14 -10.83 -6.93
C LEU A 377 -19.20 -10.63 -8.14
N SER A 378 -19.78 -10.73 -9.33
CA SER A 378 -19.20 -10.27 -10.60
C SER A 378 -20.07 -9.16 -11.16
N LEU A 379 -19.59 -7.92 -11.14
CA LEU A 379 -20.36 -6.73 -11.49
C LEU A 379 -20.11 -6.35 -12.96
N THR A 380 -21.17 -6.10 -13.72
CA THR A 380 -21.08 -5.61 -15.11
C THR A 380 -22.00 -4.41 -15.30
N GLY A 381 -21.49 -3.34 -15.90
CA GLY A 381 -22.25 -2.14 -16.23
C GLY A 381 -21.59 -0.84 -15.79
N THR A 382 -22.40 0.20 -15.62
CA THR A 382 -21.93 1.56 -15.31
C THR A 382 -21.65 1.76 -13.82
N ILE A 383 -20.51 2.37 -13.50
CA ILE A 383 -20.14 2.76 -12.14
C ILE A 383 -19.67 4.23 -12.15
N ILE A 384 -20.05 4.98 -11.12
CA ILE A 384 -19.50 6.31 -10.86
C ILE A 384 -18.32 6.21 -9.92
N VAL A 385 -17.22 6.88 -10.23
CA VAL A 385 -16.05 6.96 -9.37
C VAL A 385 -16.01 8.31 -8.68
N ALA A 386 -15.93 8.31 -7.34
CA ALA A 386 -15.75 9.51 -6.55
C ALA A 386 -15.02 9.17 -5.24
N ARG A 387 -14.19 10.07 -4.74
CA ARG A 387 -13.43 9.89 -3.49
C ARG A 387 -13.32 11.19 -2.69
N ASP A 388 -12.34 11.29 -1.81
CA ASP A 388 -12.19 12.31 -0.76
C ASP A 388 -12.63 13.73 -1.17
N LEU A 389 -11.99 14.36 -2.17
CA LEU A 389 -12.31 15.74 -2.59
C LEU A 389 -13.65 15.85 -3.31
N ALA A 390 -14.00 14.88 -4.16
CA ALA A 390 -15.31 14.84 -4.83
C ALA A 390 -16.46 14.71 -3.83
N HIS A 391 -16.31 13.88 -2.79
CA HIS A 391 -17.30 13.74 -1.71
C HIS A 391 -17.45 15.05 -0.94
N ALA A 392 -16.35 15.75 -0.64
CA ALA A 392 -16.40 17.06 -0.01
C ALA A 392 -17.18 18.08 -0.87
N LYS A 393 -16.94 18.09 -2.19
CA LYS A 393 -17.69 18.95 -3.14
C LYS A 393 -19.18 18.60 -3.20
N ILE A 394 -19.53 17.32 -3.21
CA ILE A 394 -20.93 16.88 -3.20
C ILE A 394 -21.61 17.25 -1.88
N ARG A 395 -20.93 17.12 -0.73
CA ARG A 395 -21.45 17.60 0.55
C ARG A 395 -21.71 19.11 0.52
N GLU A 396 -20.76 19.90 0.02
CA GLU A 396 -20.90 21.35 -0.14
C GLU A 396 -22.15 21.72 -0.98
N ARG A 397 -22.44 20.96 -2.05
CA ARG A 397 -23.67 21.12 -2.84
C ARG A 397 -24.93 20.86 -2.03
N LEU A 398 -24.96 19.80 -1.23
CA LEU A 398 -26.10 19.47 -0.37
C LEU A 398 -26.33 20.57 0.68
N GLU A 399 -25.26 21.07 1.29
CA GLU A 399 -25.31 22.17 2.27
C GLU A 399 -25.82 23.48 1.67
N LYS A 400 -25.58 23.70 0.37
CA LYS A 400 -26.13 24.83 -0.40
C LYS A 400 -27.58 24.60 -0.89
N GLY A 401 -28.14 23.42 -0.68
CA GLY A 401 -29.49 23.07 -1.14
C GLY A 401 -29.57 22.74 -2.64
N GLU A 402 -28.45 22.45 -3.30
CA GLU A 402 -28.39 22.12 -4.74
C GLU A 402 -28.85 20.67 -5.05
N GLY A 403 -29.07 19.85 -4.01
CA GLY A 403 -29.57 18.49 -4.12
C GLY A 403 -28.49 17.45 -4.47
N MET A 404 -28.85 16.17 -4.33
CA MET A 404 -27.97 15.05 -4.67
C MET A 404 -27.88 14.90 -6.19
N PRO A 405 -26.67 14.85 -6.79
CA PRO A 405 -26.53 14.65 -8.23
C PRO A 405 -27.08 13.29 -8.68
N ASP A 406 -27.76 13.26 -9.83
CA ASP A 406 -28.45 12.06 -10.31
C ASP A 406 -27.52 10.88 -10.57
N TYR A 407 -26.28 11.14 -10.96
CA TYR A 407 -25.29 10.10 -11.17
C TYR A 407 -24.93 9.34 -9.87
N LEU A 408 -25.04 9.95 -8.68
CA LEU A 408 -24.88 9.26 -7.38
C LEU A 408 -26.14 8.52 -6.93
N LYS A 409 -27.32 8.85 -7.48
CA LYS A 409 -28.58 8.14 -7.19
C LYS A 409 -28.75 6.92 -8.08
N ASN A 410 -28.35 7.04 -9.34
CA ASN A 410 -28.68 6.07 -10.37
C ASN A 410 -27.61 5.00 -10.59
N HIS A 411 -26.41 5.14 -10.01
CA HIS A 411 -25.30 4.21 -10.21
C HIS A 411 -24.54 3.92 -8.90
N PRO A 412 -23.91 2.74 -8.78
CA PRO A 412 -22.98 2.48 -7.69
C PRO A 412 -21.81 3.48 -7.66
N VAL A 413 -21.32 3.78 -6.47
CA VAL A 413 -20.22 4.72 -6.24
C VAL A 413 -18.94 3.96 -5.85
N TYR A 414 -17.97 3.95 -6.75
CA TYR A 414 -16.65 3.37 -6.56
C TYR A 414 -15.64 4.38 -6.01
N TYR A 415 -15.07 4.07 -4.85
CA TYR A 415 -14.07 4.92 -4.25
C TYR A 415 -12.69 4.57 -4.82
N ALA A 416 -12.27 5.31 -5.84
CA ALA A 416 -10.98 5.11 -6.48
C ALA A 416 -10.44 6.39 -7.11
N GLY A 417 -9.17 6.35 -7.53
CA GLY A 417 -8.53 7.41 -8.30
C GLY A 417 -7.49 6.78 -9.23
N PRO A 418 -7.63 6.89 -10.56
CA PRO A 418 -6.84 6.14 -11.52
C PRO A 418 -5.39 6.65 -11.59
N ALA A 419 -4.47 5.77 -12.00
CA ALA A 419 -3.19 6.17 -12.55
C ALA A 419 -3.34 6.72 -13.98
N LYS A 420 -2.26 7.26 -14.58
CA LYS A 420 -2.29 7.73 -15.98
C LYS A 420 -2.68 6.58 -16.92
N THR A 421 -3.54 6.88 -17.90
CA THR A 421 -3.93 5.90 -18.92
C THR A 421 -2.82 5.76 -19.97
N PRO A 422 -2.27 4.56 -20.19
CA PRO A 422 -1.33 4.31 -21.28
C PRO A 422 -1.98 4.51 -22.65
N ALA A 423 -1.19 4.89 -23.66
CA ALA A 423 -1.68 4.98 -25.04
C ALA A 423 -2.19 3.60 -25.52
N GLY A 424 -3.40 3.56 -26.08
CA GLY A 424 -4.04 2.33 -26.56
C GLY A 424 -4.73 1.48 -25.49
N TYR A 425 -4.74 1.91 -24.22
CA TYR A 425 -5.44 1.22 -23.14
C TYR A 425 -6.74 1.94 -22.80
N ALA A 426 -7.76 1.18 -22.35
CA ALA A 426 -9.02 1.75 -21.87
C ALA A 426 -8.86 2.52 -20.56
N SER A 427 -7.93 2.08 -19.71
CA SER A 427 -7.71 2.62 -18.37
C SER A 427 -6.24 2.51 -17.97
N GLY A 428 -5.77 3.44 -17.13
CA GLY A 428 -4.60 3.19 -16.27
C GLY A 428 -4.95 2.26 -15.11
N SER A 429 -3.97 1.86 -14.30
CA SER A 429 -4.24 1.05 -13.11
C SER A 429 -5.25 1.73 -12.19
N PHE A 430 -6.29 1.01 -11.78
CA PHE A 430 -7.48 1.64 -11.22
C PHE A 430 -8.16 0.78 -10.13
N GLY A 431 -7.41 0.47 -9.08
CA GLY A 431 -7.90 -0.28 -7.92
C GLY A 431 -8.63 0.58 -6.87
N PRO A 432 -9.26 -0.07 -5.87
CA PRO A 432 -10.08 0.61 -4.87
C PRO A 432 -9.23 1.37 -3.85
N THR A 433 -9.86 2.37 -3.24
CA THR A 433 -9.32 3.17 -2.13
C THR A 433 -9.98 2.79 -0.80
N THR A 434 -9.35 3.13 0.33
CA THR A 434 -9.88 2.85 1.67
C THR A 434 -11.27 3.44 1.88
N ALA A 435 -12.25 2.58 2.12
CA ALA A 435 -13.64 2.98 2.30
C ALA A 435 -13.89 3.85 3.54
N GLY A 436 -13.21 3.53 4.64
CA GLY A 436 -13.34 4.20 5.93
C GLY A 436 -13.22 5.73 5.91
N ARG A 437 -12.53 6.31 4.93
CA ARG A 437 -12.37 7.76 4.83
C ARG A 437 -13.63 8.48 4.35
N MET A 438 -14.55 7.75 3.71
CA MET A 438 -15.83 8.27 3.24
C MET A 438 -16.98 7.96 4.20
N ASP A 439 -16.73 7.35 5.36
CA ASP A 439 -17.78 6.93 6.30
C ASP A 439 -18.66 8.08 6.77
N SER A 440 -18.08 9.27 7.00
CA SER A 440 -18.83 10.45 7.46
C SER A 440 -19.84 10.99 6.43
N TYR A 441 -19.79 10.56 5.17
CA TYR A 441 -20.68 11.03 4.11
C TYR A 441 -21.88 10.11 3.90
N VAL A 442 -21.81 8.84 4.33
CA VAL A 442 -22.76 7.80 3.91
C VAL A 442 -24.19 8.10 4.36
N ASP A 443 -24.40 8.33 5.66
CA ASP A 443 -25.72 8.60 6.22
C ASP A 443 -26.38 9.80 5.54
N GLN A 444 -25.63 10.91 5.43
CA GLN A 444 -26.09 12.10 4.73
C GLN A 444 -26.44 11.77 3.28
N PHE A 445 -25.56 11.13 2.51
CA PHE A 445 -25.79 10.90 1.08
C PHE A 445 -26.99 9.98 0.85
N GLN A 446 -27.14 8.92 1.66
CA GLN A 446 -28.27 7.99 1.57
C GLN A 446 -29.59 8.64 1.98
N SER A 447 -29.58 9.57 2.95
CA SER A 447 -30.78 10.36 3.30
C SER A 447 -31.30 11.23 2.14
N PHE A 448 -30.44 11.56 1.17
CA PHE A 448 -30.80 12.25 -0.07
C PHE A 448 -30.92 11.29 -1.29
N GLY A 449 -30.98 9.98 -1.05
CA GLY A 449 -31.15 8.93 -2.06
C GLY A 449 -29.92 8.63 -2.93
N GLY A 450 -28.75 9.13 -2.55
CA GLY A 450 -27.48 8.87 -3.25
C GLY A 450 -26.60 7.85 -2.52
N SER A 451 -25.57 7.33 -3.20
CA SER A 451 -24.59 6.41 -2.61
C SER A 451 -25.22 5.16 -1.96
N MET A 452 -26.28 4.65 -2.59
CA MET A 452 -27.01 3.46 -2.12
C MET A 452 -26.19 2.18 -2.25
N VAL A 453 -25.39 2.06 -3.30
CA VAL A 453 -24.41 0.97 -3.47
C VAL A 453 -23.02 1.58 -3.53
N MET A 454 -22.17 1.19 -2.59
CA MET A 454 -20.79 1.70 -2.47
C MET A 454 -19.81 0.58 -2.79
N LEU A 455 -18.75 0.86 -3.53
CA LEU A 455 -17.71 -0.10 -3.89
C LEU A 455 -16.34 0.46 -3.50
N ALA A 456 -15.56 -0.25 -2.69
CA ALA A 456 -14.25 0.22 -2.22
C ALA A 456 -13.44 -0.94 -1.61
N LYS A 457 -12.47 -0.67 -0.74
CA LYS A 457 -11.78 -1.72 0.04
C LYS A 457 -11.65 -1.37 1.52
N GLY A 458 -11.45 -2.41 2.32
CA GLY A 458 -11.27 -2.32 3.77
C GLY A 458 -12.59 -2.42 4.55
N ASN A 459 -12.48 -2.72 5.84
CA ASN A 459 -13.58 -2.66 6.79
C ASN A 459 -14.02 -1.19 7.05
N ARG A 460 -15.26 -1.01 7.52
CA ARG A 460 -15.90 0.30 7.70
C ARG A 460 -16.49 0.43 9.10
N SER A 461 -16.76 1.67 9.50
CA SER A 461 -17.32 1.95 10.82
C SER A 461 -18.77 1.50 10.95
N ARG A 462 -19.20 1.29 12.20
CA ARG A 462 -20.60 1.05 12.59
C ARG A 462 -21.58 2.06 11.97
N ALA A 463 -21.20 3.33 11.84
CA ALA A 463 -22.07 4.36 11.29
C ALA A 463 -22.57 4.01 9.87
N VAL A 464 -21.70 3.40 9.05
CA VAL A 464 -22.06 2.95 7.69
C VAL A 464 -23.05 1.80 7.73
N ARG A 465 -22.87 0.86 8.67
CA ARG A 465 -23.78 -0.27 8.86
C ARG A 465 -25.17 0.17 9.27
N GLU A 466 -25.27 1.11 10.22
CA GLU A 466 -26.57 1.65 10.63
C GLU A 466 -27.24 2.46 9.50
N ALA A 467 -26.46 3.22 8.71
CA ALA A 467 -26.99 3.92 7.55
C ALA A 467 -27.53 2.95 6.49
N CYS A 468 -26.76 1.92 6.12
CA CYS A 468 -27.19 0.88 5.17
C CYS A 468 -28.48 0.20 5.62
N LYS A 469 -28.59 -0.13 6.92
CA LYS A 469 -29.81 -0.67 7.52
C LYS A 469 -30.99 0.30 7.46
N THR A 470 -30.74 1.59 7.67
CA THR A 470 -31.79 2.62 7.74
C THR A 470 -32.36 2.93 6.37
N TYR A 471 -31.51 3.05 5.36
CA TYR A 471 -31.91 3.49 4.01
C TYR A 471 -32.00 2.37 2.98
N GLY A 472 -31.58 1.14 3.32
CA GLY A 472 -31.56 0.00 2.41
C GLY A 472 -30.35 0.01 1.45
N GLY A 473 -29.19 0.46 1.94
CA GLY A 473 -27.94 0.55 1.17
C GLY A 473 -27.04 -0.68 1.31
N PHE A 474 -25.99 -0.74 0.48
CA PHE A 474 -24.98 -1.80 0.48
C PHE A 474 -23.57 -1.26 0.38
N TYR A 475 -22.63 -1.94 1.04
CA TYR A 475 -21.20 -1.78 0.78
C TYR A 475 -20.62 -3.07 0.21
N LEU A 476 -20.05 -2.93 -0.97
CA LEU A 476 -19.34 -3.96 -1.71
C LEU A 476 -17.82 -3.75 -1.53
N GLY A 477 -17.12 -4.78 -1.07
CA GLY A 477 -15.66 -4.80 -0.98
C GLY A 477 -15.05 -5.37 -2.25
N SER A 478 -14.25 -4.59 -2.95
CA SER A 478 -13.36 -5.05 -4.02
C SER A 478 -12.01 -5.46 -3.43
N ILE A 479 -11.28 -6.32 -4.13
CA ILE A 479 -9.91 -6.69 -3.75
C ILE A 479 -9.03 -5.45 -3.87
N GLY A 480 -8.38 -5.08 -2.77
CA GLY A 480 -7.37 -4.04 -2.72
C GLY A 480 -6.01 -4.56 -3.18
N GLY A 481 -5.34 -3.83 -4.07
CA GLY A 481 -4.03 -4.23 -4.60
C GLY A 481 -4.00 -4.47 -6.10
N PRO A 482 -4.85 -5.35 -6.69
CA PRO A 482 -4.71 -5.81 -8.07
C PRO A 482 -5.20 -4.80 -9.13
N ALA A 483 -4.67 -3.57 -9.10
CA ALA A 483 -5.16 -2.45 -9.89
C ALA A 483 -4.86 -2.55 -11.39
N ALA A 484 -3.72 -3.13 -11.78
CA ALA A 484 -3.36 -3.35 -13.17
C ALA A 484 -4.27 -4.44 -13.79
N ARG A 485 -4.56 -5.50 -13.02
CA ARG A 485 -5.51 -6.54 -13.41
C ARG A 485 -6.90 -5.97 -13.66
N LEU A 486 -7.43 -5.18 -12.73
CA LEU A 486 -8.74 -4.54 -12.89
C LEU A 486 -8.79 -3.62 -14.12
N ALA A 487 -7.72 -2.87 -14.37
CA ALA A 487 -7.63 -1.97 -15.52
C ALA A 487 -7.59 -2.71 -16.87
N GLN A 488 -6.89 -3.84 -16.93
CA GLN A 488 -6.74 -4.62 -18.16
C GLN A 488 -7.97 -5.46 -18.45
N ASP A 489 -8.49 -6.16 -17.44
CA ASP A 489 -9.49 -7.20 -17.65
C ASP A 489 -10.91 -6.68 -17.47
N CYS A 490 -11.14 -5.75 -16.53
CA CYS A 490 -12.49 -5.37 -16.11
C CYS A 490 -12.94 -4.01 -16.65
N ILE A 491 -12.08 -3.00 -16.70
CA ILE A 491 -12.49 -1.63 -17.04
C ILE A 491 -12.41 -1.43 -18.56
N LYS A 492 -13.55 -1.15 -19.19
CA LYS A 492 -13.68 -1.04 -20.65
C LYS A 492 -13.71 0.40 -21.15
N LYS A 493 -14.14 1.33 -20.30
CA LYS A 493 -14.23 2.76 -20.64
C LYS A 493 -14.07 3.63 -19.39
N VAL A 494 -13.39 4.78 -19.54
CA VAL A 494 -13.23 5.79 -18.49
C VAL A 494 -13.47 7.18 -19.06
N GLU A 495 -14.39 7.92 -18.44
CA GLU A 495 -14.73 9.30 -18.83
C GLU A 495 -14.75 10.20 -17.59
N VAL A 496 -14.17 11.40 -17.70
CA VAL A 496 -14.35 12.42 -16.67
C VAL A 496 -15.78 12.94 -16.76
N LEU A 497 -16.52 12.84 -15.66
CA LEU A 497 -17.91 13.30 -15.58
C LEU A 497 -18.00 14.70 -14.98
N GLU A 498 -17.29 14.97 -13.89
CA GLU A 498 -17.36 16.25 -13.20
C GLU A 498 -16.09 16.57 -12.39
N TYR A 499 -15.86 17.85 -12.13
CA TYR A 499 -14.71 18.40 -11.41
C TYR A 499 -13.33 18.01 -11.98
N PRO A 500 -13.08 18.21 -13.29
CA PRO A 500 -11.81 17.85 -13.93
C PRO A 500 -10.59 18.52 -13.27
N GLU A 501 -10.78 19.65 -12.60
CA GLU A 501 -9.74 20.37 -11.87
C GLU A 501 -9.13 19.57 -10.70
N LEU A 502 -9.84 18.56 -10.18
CA LEU A 502 -9.39 17.68 -9.09
C LEU A 502 -8.42 16.59 -9.56
N GLY A 503 -8.12 16.50 -10.86
CA GLY A 503 -7.21 15.51 -11.43
C GLY A 503 -7.69 14.08 -11.15
N MET A 504 -6.86 13.25 -10.52
CA MET A 504 -7.23 11.85 -10.21
C MET A 504 -8.40 11.71 -9.23
N GLU A 505 -8.78 12.79 -8.52
CA GLU A 505 -9.92 12.83 -7.60
C GLU A 505 -11.20 13.40 -8.22
N ALA A 506 -11.21 13.67 -9.53
CA ALA A 506 -12.42 14.04 -10.26
C ALA A 506 -13.53 12.98 -10.11
N VAL A 507 -14.76 13.34 -10.47
CA VAL A 507 -15.82 12.34 -10.63
C VAL A 507 -15.66 11.71 -12.01
N TRP A 508 -15.58 10.38 -12.05
CA TRP A 508 -15.47 9.62 -13.29
C TRP A 508 -16.72 8.78 -13.52
N LYS A 509 -16.99 8.46 -14.78
CA LYS A 509 -17.92 7.42 -15.20
C LYS A 509 -17.12 6.31 -15.85
N ILE A 510 -17.29 5.08 -15.38
CA ILE A 510 -16.61 3.91 -15.93
C ILE A 510 -17.61 2.84 -16.35
N GLU A 511 -17.26 2.10 -17.39
CA GLU A 511 -17.95 0.88 -17.79
C GLU A 511 -17.07 -0.31 -17.42
N VAL A 512 -17.65 -1.26 -16.68
CA VAL A 512 -16.94 -2.45 -16.20
C VAL A 512 -17.62 -3.73 -16.66
N GLU A 513 -16.82 -4.78 -16.81
CA GLU A 513 -17.24 -6.15 -17.09
C GLU A 513 -16.51 -7.09 -16.14
N ASP A 514 -17.23 -8.06 -15.60
CA ASP A 514 -16.72 -9.05 -14.64
C ASP A 514 -15.87 -8.47 -13.49
N PHE A 515 -16.33 -7.36 -12.92
CA PHE A 515 -15.61 -6.67 -11.85
C PHE A 515 -15.84 -7.39 -10.51
N PRO A 516 -14.79 -7.90 -9.84
CA PRO A 516 -14.95 -8.71 -8.63
C PRO A 516 -15.26 -7.86 -7.40
N ALA A 517 -16.26 -8.28 -6.64
CA ALA A 517 -16.61 -7.68 -5.36
C ALA A 517 -17.19 -8.71 -4.37
N PHE A 518 -17.32 -8.31 -3.12
CA PHE A 518 -17.94 -9.09 -2.04
C PHE A 518 -19.00 -8.23 -1.36
N ILE A 519 -20.15 -8.80 -0.96
CA ILE A 519 -21.07 -8.09 -0.07
C ILE A 519 -20.41 -8.01 1.32
N VAL A 520 -20.04 -6.80 1.74
CA VAL A 520 -19.40 -6.56 3.04
C VAL A 520 -20.42 -6.07 4.06
N ILE A 521 -21.25 -5.09 3.70
CA ILE A 521 -22.38 -4.64 4.52
C ILE A 521 -23.65 -4.74 3.69
N ASP A 522 -24.70 -5.30 4.28
CA ASP A 522 -26.02 -5.42 3.65
C ASP A 522 -27.04 -4.38 4.17
N ASP A 523 -28.21 -4.39 3.55
CA ASP A 523 -29.38 -3.56 3.87
C ASP A 523 -30.09 -3.93 5.19
N LYS A 524 -29.60 -4.96 5.88
CA LYS A 524 -30.18 -5.48 7.14
C LYS A 524 -29.32 -5.13 8.35
N GLY A 525 -28.15 -4.53 8.11
CA GLY A 525 -27.18 -4.16 9.13
C GLY A 525 -26.26 -5.32 9.53
N ASN A 526 -26.11 -6.33 8.68
CA ASN A 526 -25.04 -7.33 8.83
C ASN A 526 -23.74 -6.77 8.25
N ASP A 527 -22.62 -7.16 8.83
CA ASP A 527 -21.28 -6.75 8.38
C ASP A 527 -20.33 -7.95 8.44
N PHE A 528 -19.63 -8.20 7.32
CA PHE A 528 -18.62 -9.25 7.18
C PHE A 528 -17.65 -9.29 8.36
N PHE A 529 -17.22 -8.11 8.83
CA PHE A 529 -16.17 -7.95 9.81
C PHE A 529 -16.67 -7.76 11.25
N GLN A 530 -18.00 -7.85 11.47
CA GLN A 530 -18.62 -7.59 12.77
C GLN A 530 -18.12 -8.56 13.85
N GLU A 531 -18.03 -9.86 13.53
CA GLU A 531 -17.56 -10.90 14.46
C GLU A 531 -16.10 -10.71 14.89
N LEU A 532 -15.34 -9.95 14.10
CA LEU A 532 -13.93 -9.63 14.36
C LEU A 532 -13.75 -8.32 15.13
N ASN A 533 -14.84 -7.65 15.53
CA ASN A 533 -14.82 -6.31 16.15
C ASN A 533 -14.04 -5.28 15.31
N LEU A 534 -14.13 -5.41 13.99
CA LEU A 534 -13.47 -4.57 13.00
C LEU A 534 -14.47 -3.58 12.38
N GLY A 535 -15.11 -2.74 13.19
CA GLY A 535 -16.05 -1.71 12.73
C GLY A 535 -16.55 -0.78 13.82
#